data_AF-A0A3P1WFL7-F1
#
_entry.id   AF-A0A3P1WFL7-F1
#
_cell.length_a   1.000
_cell.length_b   1.000
_cell.length_c   1.000
_cell.angle_alpha   90.00
_cell.angle_beta   90.00
_cell.angle_gamma   90.00
#
_symmetry.space_group_name_H-M   'P 1'
#
loop_
_entity.id
_entity.type
_entity.pdbx_description
1 polymer ?
#
loop_
_entity_poly.entity_id
_entity_poly.type
_entity_poly.pdbx_seq_one_letter_code
_entity_poly.pdbx_strand_id
1 'polypeptide(L)' 'MVRTVPLTTLAERERRVAEAIHSGEMEGVTLSSAGHSDAQEYIAGRIDADELVARARLRYGVL' A
#
# COMPACT_ATOMS: atom_id res chain seq x y z
N MET A 1 -24.47 11.08 -1.19
CA MET A 1 -23.74 10.98 0.10
C MET A 1 -22.26 11.03 -0.25
N VAL A 2 -21.58 12.16 -0.04
CA VAL A 2 -20.14 12.28 -0.32
C VAL A 2 -19.42 11.60 0.84
N ARG A 3 -18.76 10.47 0.58
CA ARG A 3 -17.91 9.79 1.56
C ARG A 3 -16.67 10.65 1.74
N THR A 4 -16.62 11.45 2.81
CA THR A 4 -15.41 12.15 3.22
C THR A 4 -14.38 11.10 3.64
N VAL A 5 -13.46 10.76 2.74
CA VAL A 5 -12.31 9.92 3.10
C VAL A 5 -11.41 10.78 3.99
N PRO A 6 -11.15 10.41 5.25
CA PRO A 6 -10.25 11.17 6.08
C PRO A 6 -8.87 11.20 5.41
N LEU A 7 -8.27 12.39 5.34
CA LEU A 7 -6.89 12.55 4.87
C LEU A 7 -6.00 11.69 5.76
N THR A 8 -5.50 10.59 5.19
CA THR A 8 -4.62 9.68 5.92
C THR A 8 -3.26 10.34 6.04
N THR A 9 -2.82 10.61 7.28
CA THR A 9 -1.53 11.23 7.56
C THR A 9 -0.38 10.32 7.11
N LEU A 10 0.79 10.90 6.85
CA LEU A 10 1.99 10.15 6.48
C LEU A 10 2.29 9.02 7.48
N ALA A 11 2.26 9.32 8.79
CA ALA A 11 2.50 8.33 9.85
C ALA A 11 1.49 7.16 9.83
N GLU A 12 0.22 7.44 9.52
CA GLU A 12 -0.78 6.38 9.40
C GLU A 12 -0.56 5.51 8.15
N ARG A 13 -0.07 6.09 7.05
CA ARG A 13 0.31 5.32 5.86
C ARG A 13 1.54 4.44 6.13
N GLU A 14 2.55 4.96 6.81
CA GLU A 14 3.74 4.21 7.22
C GLU A 14 3.37 3.01 8.08
N ARG A 15 2.54 3.23 9.11
CA ARG A 15 2.05 2.17 10.00
C ARG A 15 1.33 1.07 9.22
N ARG A 16 0.39 1.43 8.35
CA ARG A 16 -0.35 0.46 7.54
C ARG A 16 0.54 -0.35 6.59
N VAL A 17 1.52 0.30 5.96
CA VAL A 17 2.49 -0.39 5.09
C VAL A 17 3.34 -1.38 5.89
N ALA A 18 3.84 -0.96 7.06
CA ALA A 18 4.63 -1.85 7.93
C ALA A 18 3.81 -3.06 8.40
N GLU A 19 2.55 -2.85 8.81
CA GLU A 19 1.64 -3.93 9.21
C GLU A 19 1.35 -4.90 8.06
N ALA A 20 1.08 -4.38 6.86
CA ALA A 20 0.82 -5.21 5.69
C ALA A 20 2.04 -6.06 5.28
N ILE A 21 3.24 -5.48 5.31
CA ILE A 21 4.49 -6.20 5.03
C ILE A 21 4.69 -7.30 6.08
N HIS A 22 4.58 -6.95 7.36
CA HIS A 22 4.76 -7.92 8.45
C HIS A 22 3.75 -9.06 8.36
N SER A 23 2.48 -8.76 8.07
CA SER A 23 1.45 -9.79 7.86
C SER A 23 1.80 -10.71 6.69
N GLY A 24 2.27 -10.16 5.57
CA GLY A 24 2.72 -10.96 4.44
C GLY A 24 3.91 -11.86 4.79
N GLU A 25 4.88 -11.34 5.53
CA GLU A 25 6.06 -12.11 5.98
C GLU A 25 5.65 -13.30 6.86
N MET A 26 4.66 -13.10 7.74
CA MET A 26 4.09 -14.18 8.56
C MET A 26 3.41 -15.28 7.74
N GLU A 27 2.96 -14.95 6.52
CA GLU A 27 2.39 -15.89 5.54
C GLU A 27 3.44 -16.45 4.57
N GLY A 28 4.73 -16.12 4.76
CA GLY A 28 5.82 -16.53 3.89
C GLY A 28 5.89 -15.75 2.57
N VAL A 29 5.20 -14.61 2.49
CA VAL A 29 5.20 -13.69 1.34
C VAL A 29 6.17 -12.54 1.61
N THR A 30 7.12 -12.33 0.70
CA THR A 30 8.03 -11.18 0.75
C THR A 30 7.62 -10.15 -0.31
N LEU A 31 7.52 -8.88 0.10
CA LEU A 31 7.23 -7.80 -0.83
C LEU A 31 8.44 -7.58 -1.76
N SER A 32 8.21 -7.61 -3.07
CA SER A 32 9.28 -7.34 -4.04
C SER A 32 9.76 -5.88 -3.96
N SER A 33 10.95 -5.59 -4.52
CA SER A 33 11.49 -4.23 -4.61
C SER A 33 10.54 -3.23 -5.28
N ALA A 34 9.85 -3.63 -6.34
CA ALA A 34 8.87 -2.79 -7.02
C ALA A 34 7.65 -2.48 -6.12
N GLY A 35 7.22 -3.46 -5.32
CA GLY A 35 6.17 -3.28 -4.32
C GLY A 35 6.58 -2.30 -3.21
N HIS A 36 7.84 -2.38 -2.76
CA HIS A 36 8.40 -1.39 -1.82
C HIS A 36 8.39 0.02 -2.40
N SER A 37 8.77 0.20 -3.67
CA SER A 37 8.73 1.51 -4.33
C SER A 37 7.31 2.09 -4.36
N ASP A 38 6.31 1.30 -4.76
CA ASP A 38 4.91 1.75 -4.78
C ASP A 38 4.41 2.12 -3.38
N ALA A 39 4.76 1.34 -2.36
CA ALA A 39 4.43 1.63 -0.96
C ALA A 39 5.05 2.96 -0.47
N GLN A 40 6.28 3.28 -0.91
CA GLN A 40 6.93 4.55 -0.61
C GLN A 40 6.25 5.73 -1.31
N GLU A 41 5.78 5.57 -2.54
CA GLU A 41 4.97 6.59 -3.22
C GLU A 41 3.63 6.83 -2.51
N TYR A 42 3.01 5.77 -2.04
CA TYR A 42 1.78 5.86 -1.24
C TYR A 42 2.03 6.58 0.09
N ILE A 43 3.06 6.20 0.84
CA ILE A 43 3.44 6.86 2.10
C ILE A 43 3.67 8.36 1.89
N ALA A 44 4.42 8.72 0.85
CA ALA A 44 4.72 10.11 0.51
C ALA A 44 3.53 10.91 -0.02
N GLY A 45 2.36 10.28 -0.22
CA GLY A 45 1.17 10.95 -0.73
C GLY A 45 1.19 11.24 -2.23
N ARG A 46 2.15 10.66 -2.98
CA ARG A 46 2.23 10.82 -4.44
C ARG A 46 1.17 10.01 -5.17
N ILE A 47 0.78 8.87 -4.59
CA ILE A 47 -0.35 8.06 -5.03
C ILE A 47 -1.32 7.81 -3.87
N ASP A 48 -2.57 7.50 -4.20
CA ASP A 48 -3.55 7.05 -3.22
C ASP A 48 -3.59 5.52 -3.10
N ALA A 49 -4.48 5.03 -2.23
CA ALA A 49 -4.62 3.59 -1.99
C ALA A 49 -5.20 2.84 -3.20
N ASP A 50 -6.07 3.49 -3.99
CA ASP A 50 -6.71 2.86 -5.14
C ASP A 50 -5.67 2.63 -6.26
N GLU A 51 -4.78 3.61 -6.48
CA GLU A 51 -3.66 3.46 -7.41
C GLU A 51 -2.65 2.41 -6.91
N LEU A 52 -2.31 2.38 -5.62
CA LEU A 52 -1.43 1.35 -5.05
C LEU A 52 -1.98 -0.06 -5.31
N VAL A 53 -3.28 -0.26 -5.09
CA VAL A 53 -3.96 -1.53 -5.38
C VAL A 53 -3.92 -1.82 -6.87
N ALA A 54 -4.25 -0.87 -7.74
CA ALA A 54 -4.24 -1.07 -9.19
C ALA A 54 -2.86 -1.52 -9.70
N ARG A 55 -1.77 -0.92 -9.21
CA ARG A 55 -0.39 -1.33 -9.55
C ARG A 55 -0.08 -2.75 -9.08
N ALA A 56 -0.48 -3.11 -7.87
CA ALA A 56 -0.32 -4.46 -7.35
C ALA A 56 -1.10 -5.50 -8.19
N ARG A 57 -2.34 -5.20 -8.56
CA ARG A 57 -3.17 -6.07 -9.42
C ARG A 57 -2.55 -6.27 -10.80
N LEU A 58 -2.10 -5.19 -11.44
CA LEU A 58 -1.46 -5.25 -12.76
C LEU A 58 -0.17 -6.08 -12.73
N ARG A 59 0.59 -6.01 -11.62
CA ARG A 59 1.88 -6.70 -11.51
C ARG A 59 1.77 -8.15 -11.10
N TYR A 60 0.88 -8.47 -10.17
CA TYR A 60 0.83 -9.79 -9.52
C TYR A 60 -0.45 -10.58 -9.84
N GLY A 61 -1.42 -9.99 -10.55
CA GLY A 61 -2.69 -10.64 -10.87
C GLY A 61 -3.59 -10.89 -9.65
N VAL A 62 -3.36 -10.18 -8.53
CA VAL A 62 -4.16 -10.30 -7.31
C VAL A 62 -5.57 -9.70 -7.51
N LEU A 63 -6.62 -10.43 -7.11
CA LEU A 63 -8.03 -9.99 -7.16
C LEU A 63 -8.40 -9.27 -5.86
#